data_AF-A0A2C9UHX9-F1
#
_entry.id   AF-A0A2C9UHX9-F1
#
_cell.length_a   1.000
_cell.length_b   1.000
_cell.length_c   1.000
_cell.angle_alpha   90.00
_cell.angle_beta   90.00
_cell.angle_gamma   90.00
#
_symmetry.space_group_name_H-M   'P 1'
#
loop_
_entity.id
_entity.type
_entity.pdbx_description
1 polymer ?
#
loop_
_entity_poly.entity_id
_entity_poly.type
_entity_poly.pdbx_seq_one_letter_code
_entity_poly.pdbx_strand_id
1 'polypeptide(L)' 'MLFVPVTGLWMSALGLVGLTLNLRAYDFVSQKIRAAEDPEFETFYIKNILFVER' A
#
# COMPACT_ATOMS: atom_id res chain seq x y z
N MET A 1 -5.09 -26.33 13.08
CA MET A 1 -5.94 -25.11 12.99
C MET A 1 -5.30 -23.87 13.63
N LEU A 2 -4.33 -24.01 14.56
CA LEU A 2 -3.68 -22.87 15.25
C LEU A 2 -2.73 -22.04 14.36
N PHE A 3 -2.06 -22.65 13.39
CA PHE A 3 -1.04 -21.98 12.58
C PHE A 3 -1.58 -20.79 11.76
N VAL A 4 -2.71 -20.96 11.08
CA VAL A 4 -3.29 -19.93 10.20
C VAL A 4 -3.64 -18.63 10.95
N PRO A 5 -4.42 -18.65 12.06
CA PRO A 5 -4.73 -17.41 12.78
C PRO A 5 -3.50 -16.81 13.48
N VAL A 6 -2.60 -17.65 14.01
CA VAL A 6 -1.40 -17.15 14.70
C VAL A 6 -0.45 -16.46 13.73
N THR A 7 -0.15 -17.06 12.58
CA THR A 7 0.74 -16.45 11.58
C THR A 7 0.15 -15.15 11.01
N GLY A 8 -1.18 -15.07 10.82
CA GLY A 8 -1.83 -13.83 10.38
C GLY A 8 -1.67 -12.67 11.37
N LEU A 9 -1.79 -12.94 12.67
CA LEU A 9 -1.54 -11.95 13.73
C LEU A 9 -0.08 -11.51 13.76
N TRP A 10 0.87 -12.45 13.60
CA TRP A 10 2.29 -12.13 13.52
C TRP A 10 2.62 -11.22 12.33
N MET A 11 2.14 -11.55 11.12
CA MET A 11 2.43 -10.75 9.92
C MET A 11 1.81 -9.35 9.97
N SER A 12 0.60 -9.22 10.50
CA SER A 12 -0.06 -7.92 10.67
C SER A 12 0.62 -7.05 11.74
N ALA A 13 1.07 -7.63 12.85
CA ALA A 13 1.81 -6.92 13.89
C ALA A 13 3.14 -6.34 13.35
N LEU A 14 3.86 -7.09 12.52
CA LEU A 14 5.08 -6.59 11.85
C LEU A 14 4.77 -5.37 10.96
N GLY A 15 3.68 -5.42 10.20
CA GLY A 15 3.22 -4.28 9.40
C GLY A 15 2.92 -3.05 10.26
N LEU A 16 2.23 -3.23 11.39
CA LEU A 16 1.89 -2.15 12.31
C LEU A 16 3.13 -1.46 12.90
N VAL A 17 4.17 -2.22 13.25
CA VAL A 17 5.45 -1.67 13.73
C VAL A 17 6.13 -0.83 12.64
N GLY A 18 6.01 -1.20 11.36
CA GLY A 18 6.47 -0.35 10.25
C GLY A 18 5.69 0.97 10.17
N LEU A 19 4.36 0.92 10.36
CA LEU A 19 3.51 2.11 10.34
C LEU A 19 3.87 3.13 11.42
N THR A 20 4.27 2.71 12.63
CA THR A 20 4.68 3.63 13.70
C THR A 20 5.96 4.40 13.36
N LEU A 21 6.80 3.84 12.49
CA LEU A 21 8.00 4.47 11.95
C LEU A 21 7.77 5.20 10.62
N ASN A 22 6.51 5.33 10.18
CA ASN A 22 6.12 5.85 8.87
C ASN A 22 6.67 5.04 7.66
N LEU A 23 7.13 3.80 7.89
CA LEU A 23 7.59 2.88 6.85
C LEU A 23 6.38 2.20 6.20
N ARG A 24 5.78 2.91 5.23
CA ARG A 24 4.56 2.49 4.54
C ARG A 24 4.87 1.96 3.15
N ALA A 25 4.23 0.85 2.77
CA ALA A 25 4.06 0.47 1.36
C ALA A 25 2.97 1.35 0.71
N TYR A 26 3.15 2.67 0.78
CA TYR A 26 2.15 3.65 0.31
C TYR A 26 2.15 3.73 -1.21
N ASP A 27 3.34 3.76 -1.82
CA ASP A 27 3.49 3.99 -3.25
C ASP A 27 4.23 2.89 -4.00
N PHE A 28 3.69 2.52 -5.16
CA PHE A 28 4.43 1.96 -6.28
C PHE A 28 4.99 3.09 -7.16
N VAL A 29 6.29 3.33 -7.03
CA VAL A 29 7.00 4.37 -7.78
C VAL A 29 6.82 4.23 -9.29
N SER A 30 6.84 2.99 -9.82
CA SER A 30 6.63 2.73 -11.25
C SER A 30 5.26 3.16 -11.76
N GLN A 31 4.21 2.97 -10.96
CA GLN A 31 2.86 3.40 -11.34
C GLN A 31 2.71 4.92 -11.24
N LYS A 32 3.30 5.56 -10.21
CA LYS A 32 3.31 7.02 -10.10
C LYS A 32 4.04 7.69 -11.26
N ILE A 33 5.19 7.17 -11.68
CA ILE A 33 5.94 7.69 -12.83
C ILE A 33 5.09 7.57 -14.10
N ARG A 34 4.50 6.40 -14.34
CA ARG A 34 3.67 6.18 -15.53
C ARG A 34 2.42 7.09 -15.55
N ALA A 35 1.75 7.25 -14.42
CA ALA A 35 0.59 8.16 -14.32
C ALA A 35 0.98 9.64 -14.46
N ALA A 36 2.23 10.01 -14.15
CA ALA A 36 2.74 11.36 -14.36
C ALA A 36 3.08 11.62 -15.84
N GLU A 37 3.50 10.59 -16.58
CA GLU A 37 3.82 10.67 -18.01
C GLU A 37 2.58 10.55 -18.91
N ASP A 38 1.62 9.71 -18.51
CA ASP A 38 0.43 9.38 -19.28
C ASP A 38 -0.84 9.68 -18.44
N PRO A 39 -1.55 10.79 -18.70
CA PRO A 39 -2.74 11.17 -17.96
C PRO A 39 -3.95 10.28 -18.23
N GLU A 40 -3.91 9.42 -19.25
CA GLU A 40 -4.96 8.40 -19.50
C GLU A 40 -4.69 7.11 -18.73
N PHE A 41 -3.49 6.96 -18.15
CA PHE A 41 -3.13 5.79 -17.36
C PHE A 41 -3.81 5.80 -15.99
N GLU A 42 -4.94 5.09 -15.90
CA GLU A 42 -5.67 4.93 -14.65
C GLU A 42 -5.69 3.47 -14.18
N THR A 43 -5.31 3.26 -12.92
CA THR A 43 -5.51 1.99 -12.19
C THR A 43 -6.29 2.23 -10.91
N PHE A 44 -6.87 1.18 -10.32
CA PHE A 44 -7.49 1.28 -8.99
C PHE A 44 -6.53 1.82 -7.92
N TYR A 45 -5.23 1.50 -8.05
CA TYR A 45 -4.22 2.01 -7.14
C TYR A 45 -4.08 3.55 -7.25
N ILE A 46 -3.96 4.11 -8.46
CA ILE A 46 -3.87 5.56 -8.65
C ILE A 46 -5.15 6.26 -8.17
N LYS A 47 -6.32 5.66 -8.44
CA LYS A 47 -7.62 6.18 -7.95
C LYS A 47 -7.70 6.21 -6.42
N ASN A 48 -7.20 5.16 -5.75
CA ASN A 48 -7.18 5.12 -4.30
C ASN A 48 -6.21 6.15 -3.71
N ILE A 49 -5.09 6.44 -4.36
CA ILE A 49 -4.19 7.51 -3.93
C ILE A 49 -4.85 8.88 -4.06
N LEU A 50 -5.47 9.17 -5.21
CA LEU A 50 -6.23 10.42 -5.41
C LEU A 50 -7.35 10.60 -4.38
N PHE A 51 -7.99 9.50 -3.97
CA PHE A 51 -9.01 9.52 -2.92
C PHE A 51 -8.43 9.83 -1.53
N VAL A 52 -7.24 9.29 -1.20
CA VAL A 52 -6.58 9.53 0.09
C VAL A 52 -5.93 10.91 0.17
N GLU A 53 -5.49 11.47 -0.96
CA GLU A 53 -4.85 12.79 -1.04
C GLU A 53 -5.85 13.97 -1.08
N ARG A 54 -7.12 13.72 -1.40
CA ARG A 54 -8.19 14.74 -1.45
C ARG A 54 -8.90 14.89 -0.11
#